data_AF-A0A7J4L9D3-F1
#
_entry.id   AF-A0A7J4L9D3-F1
#
_cell.length_a   1.000
_cell.length_b   1.000
_cell.length_c   1.000
_cell.angle_alpha   90.00
_cell.angle_beta   90.00
_cell.angle_gamma   90.00
#
_symmetry.space_group_name_H-M   'P 1'
#
loop_
_entity.id
_entity.type
_entity.pdbx_description
1 polymer ?
#
loop_
_entity_poly.entity_id
_entity_poly.type
_entity_poly.pdbx_seq_one_letter_code
_entity_poly.pdbx_strand_id
1 'polypeptide(L)' 'MARIKLEVKGMHCKSCKMLIQDVLEDEGAQVISMKIDEKKQVGIITVETDKDPGILSKAIEAEGDYKVTRV' A
#
# COMPACT_ATOMS: atom_id res chain seq x y z
N MET A 1 14.69 -9.61 -3.74
CA MET A 1 13.50 -9.27 -2.96
C MET A 1 13.81 -8.09 -2.05
N ALA A 2 13.19 -6.93 -2.30
CA ALA A 2 13.33 -5.75 -1.47
C ALA A 2 12.07 -5.56 -0.62
N ARG A 3 12.26 -5.27 0.67
CA ARG A 3 11.16 -5.05 1.61
C ARG A 3 10.88 -3.57 1.74
N ILE A 4 9.64 -3.18 1.45
CA ILE A 4 9.20 -1.79 1.35
C ILE A 4 8.05 -1.58 2.31
N LYS A 5 8.05 -0.44 3.02
CA LYS A 5 6.90 0.01 3.80
C LYS A 5 6.22 1.18 3.12
N LEU A 6 4.93 1.02 2.90
CA LEU A 6 4.04 2.01 2.31
C LEU A 6 3.09 2.48 3.40
N GLU A 7 3.15 3.77 3.70
CA GLU A 7 2.19 4.47 4.53
C GLU A 7 1.10 5.07 3.64
N VAL A 8 -0.14 4.64 3.83
CA VAL A 8 -1.29 5.13 3.10
C VAL A 8 -2.13 5.99 4.03
N LYS A 9 -2.21 7.29 3.72
CA LYS A 9 -3.07 8.23 4.46
C LYS A 9 -4.44 8.30 3.81
N GLY A 10 -5.49 8.36 4.65
CA GLY A 10 -6.87 8.43 4.16
C GLY A 10 -7.54 7.07 3.99
N MET A 11 -6.98 5.99 4.56
CA MET A 11 -7.66 4.71 4.71
C MET A 11 -8.83 4.83 5.69
N HIS A 12 -9.90 5.46 5.24
CA HIS A 12 -11.16 5.57 5.97
C HIS A 12 -12.21 4.56 5.48
N CYS A 13 -11.93 3.90 4.35
CA CYS A 13 -12.81 2.90 3.77
C CYS A 13 -12.15 1.52 3.80
N LYS A 14 -12.87 0.52 4.32
CA LYS A 14 -12.44 -0.89 4.34
C LYS A 14 -12.12 -1.41 2.94
N SER A 15 -12.77 -0.87 1.92
CA SER A 15 -12.56 -1.22 0.51
C SER A 15 -11.17 -0.84 -0.01
N CYS A 16 -10.55 0.23 0.52
CA CYS A 16 -9.22 0.68 0.10
C CYS A 16 -8.13 -0.34 0.43
N LYS A 17 -8.27 -1.04 1.56
CA LYS A 17 -7.33 -2.07 1.97
C LYS A 17 -7.30 -3.23 0.98
N MET A 18 -8.48 -3.71 0.58
CA MET A 18 -8.60 -4.82 -0.38
C MET A 18 -8.04 -4.40 -1.74
N LEU A 19 -8.44 -3.24 -2.25
CA LEU A 19 -7.93 -2.71 -3.52
C LEU A 19 -6.41 -2.60 -3.53
N ILE A 20 -5.81 -1.99 -2.51
CA ILE A 20 -4.36 -1.82 -2.44
C ILE A 20 -3.66 -3.18 -2.37
N GLN A 21 -4.20 -4.12 -1.60
CA GLN A 21 -3.65 -5.46 -1.52
C GLN A 21 -3.70 -6.18 -2.89
N ASP A 22 -4.84 -6.11 -3.58
CA ASP A 22 -5.03 -6.68 -4.92
C ASP A 22 -4.01 -6.10 -5.91
N VAL A 23 -3.89 -4.78 -5.96
CA VAL A 23 -2.95 -4.05 -6.84
C VAL A 23 -1.50 -4.41 -6.56
N LEU A 24 -1.15 -4.52 -5.27
CA LEU A 24 0.19 -4.94 -4.86
C LEU A 24 0.45 -6.37 -5.33
N GLU A 25 -0.50 -7.29 -5.15
CA GLU A 25 -0.36 -8.68 -5.60
C GLU A 25 -0.29 -8.80 -7.13
N ASP A 26 -1.10 -8.03 -7.88
CA ASP A 26 -1.06 -7.95 -9.36
C ASP A 26 0.28 -7.41 -9.87
N GLU A 27 0.86 -6.42 -9.19
CA GLU A 27 2.18 -5.89 -9.49
C GLU A 27 3.34 -6.83 -9.05
N GLY A 28 3.02 -7.97 -8.45
CA GLY A 28 3.98 -8.96 -7.96
C GLY A 28 4.67 -8.54 -6.65
N ALA A 29 4.01 -7.74 -5.82
CA ALA A 29 4.43 -7.40 -4.48
C ALA A 29 3.70 -8.27 -3.45
N GLN A 30 4.48 -9.00 -2.64
CA GLN A 30 3.96 -9.87 -1.60
C GLN A 30 3.72 -9.08 -0.31
N VAL A 31 2.48 -9.03 0.17
CA VAL A 31 2.15 -8.37 1.43
C VAL A 31 2.65 -9.20 2.62
N ILE A 32 3.61 -8.66 3.38
CA ILE A 32 4.18 -9.33 4.55
C ILE A 32 3.46 -8.94 5.84
N SER A 33 3.08 -7.68 5.98
CA SER A 33 2.39 -7.20 7.17
C SER A 33 1.56 -5.98 6.86
N MET A 34 0.40 -5.86 7.47
CA MET A 34 -0.43 -4.67 7.36
C MET A 34 -0.86 -4.21 8.75
N LYS A 35 -0.62 -2.94 9.04
CA LYS A 35 -1.03 -2.28 10.27
C LYS A 35 -1.91 -1.11 9.88
N ILE A 36 -3.04 -0.95 10.56
CA ILE A 36 -3.93 0.19 10.34
C ILE A 36 -4.06 0.91 11.67
N ASP A 37 -3.65 2.17 11.67
CA ASP A 37 -3.84 3.11 12.75
C ASP A 37 -5.14 3.88 12.51
N GLU A 38 -6.26 3.32 12.99
CA GLU A 38 -7.59 3.97 12.91
C GLU A 38 -7.58 5.35 13.58
N LYS A 39 -6.80 5.53 14.66
CA LYS A 39 -6.66 6.82 15.35
C LYS A 39 -6.06 7.92 14.49
N LYS A 40 -5.15 7.58 13.57
CA LYS A 40 -4.49 8.53 12.68
C LYS A 40 -5.07 8.49 11.27
N GLN A 41 -5.98 7.56 10.98
CA GLN A 41 -6.50 7.27 9.64
C GLN A 41 -5.36 6.93 8.65
N VAL A 42 -4.37 6.18 9.13
CA VAL A 42 -3.17 5.80 8.39
C VAL A 42 -3.02 4.28 8.37
N GLY A 43 -2.75 3.69 7.21
CA GLY A 43 -2.38 2.29 7.07
C GLY A 43 -0.91 2.13 6.71
N ILE A 44 -0.14 1.40 7.50
CA ILE A 44 1.24 0.99 7.17
C ILE A 44 1.21 -0.43 6.63
N ILE A 45 1.56 -0.59 5.37
CA ILE A 45 1.66 -1.87 4.67
C ILE A 45 3.14 -2.16 4.42
N THR A 46 3.60 -3.33 4.84
CA THR A 46 4.92 -3.87 4.53
C THR A 46 4.76 -4.90 3.43
N VAL A 47 5.36 -4.63 2.28
CA VAL A 47 5.40 -5.54 1.14
C VAL A 47 6.82 -5.95 0.80
N GLU A 48 6.96 -7.06 0.11
CA GLU A 48 8.21 -7.53 -0.45
C GLU A 48 8.05 -7.66 -1.96
N THR A 49 8.84 -6.90 -2.70
CA THR A 49 8.81 -6.92 -4.16
C THR A 49 10.23 -6.75 -4.71
N ASP A 50 10.45 -7.20 -5.93
CA ASP A 50 11.67 -6.90 -6.69
C ASP A 50 11.48 -5.66 -7.58
N LYS A 51 10.27 -5.05 -7.57
CA LYS A 51 9.93 -3.85 -8.32
C LYS A 51 10.24 -2.57 -7.54
N ASP A 52 10.35 -1.48 -8.28
CA ASP A 52 10.62 -0.17 -7.71
C ASP A 52 9.36 0.36 -6.97
N PRO A 53 9.50 0.87 -5.74
CA PRO A 53 8.36 1.40 -4.98
C PRO A 53 7.57 2.47 -5.72
N GLY A 54 8.22 3.22 -6.62
CA GLY A 54 7.54 4.24 -7.43
C GLY A 54 6.47 3.66 -8.35
N ILE A 55 6.61 2.40 -8.79
CA ILE A 55 5.59 1.72 -9.60
C ILE A 55 4.39 1.36 -8.71
N LEU A 56 4.64 0.78 -7.54
CA LEU A 56 3.59 0.41 -6.58
C LEU A 56 2.79 1.62 -6.11
N SER A 57 3.46 2.72 -5.76
CA SER A 57 2.78 3.97 -5.37
C SER A 57 1.89 4.47 -6.50
N LYS A 58 2.40 4.50 -7.74
CA LYS A 58 1.62 4.91 -8.91
C LYS A 58 0.43 4.00 -9.18
N ALA A 59 0.59 2.69 -9.04
CA ALA A 59 -0.50 1.74 -9.23
C ALA A 59 -1.61 1.98 -8.20
N ILE A 60 -1.24 2.21 -6.93
CA ILE A 60 -2.20 2.53 -5.88
C ILE A 60 -2.89 3.89 -6.12
N GLU A 61 -2.14 4.91 -6.53
CA GLU A 61 -2.67 6.24 -6.87
C GLU A 61 -3.52 6.22 -8.15
N ALA A 62 -3.29 5.26 -9.07
CA ALA A 62 -4.12 5.08 -10.26
C ALA A 62 -5.50 4.50 -9.92
N GLU A 63 -5.58 3.69 -8.86
CA GLU A 63 -6.79 2.99 -8.42
C GLU A 63 -7.67 3.85 -7.50
N GLY A 64 -7.15 4.98 -7.01
CA GLY A 64 -7.95 5.97 -6.28
C GLY A 64 -7.15 7.16 -5.75
N ASP A 65 -7.86 8.11 -5.14
CA ASP A 65 -7.29 9.34 -4.57
C ASP A 65 -6.67 9.08 -3.18
N TYR A 66 -5.69 8.16 -3.11
CA TYR A 66 -4.97 7.82 -1.88
C TYR A 66 -3.59 8.45 -1.87
N LYS A 67 -3.14 8.91 -0.71
CA LYS A 67 -1.77 9.43 -0.56
C LYS A 67 -0.86 8.35 -0.01
N VAL A 68 -0.03 7.79 -0.88
CA VAL A 68 0.97 6.76 -0.51
C VAL A 68 2.34 7.40 -0.32
N THR A 69 2.89 7.25 0.89
CA THR A 69 4.24 7.68 1.24
C THR A 69 5.08 6.46 1.60
N ARG A 70 6.30 6.38 1.08
CA ARG A 70 7.27 5.37 1.54
C ARG A 70 7.86 5.79 2.88
N VAL A 71 7.90 4.86 3.84
CA VAL A 71 8.47 5.05 5.19
C VAL A 71 9.57 4.05 5.50
#